data_AF-A0A016ARD8-F1
#
_entry.id   AF-A0A016ARD8-F1
#
_cell.length_a   1.000
_cell.length_b   1.000
_cell.length_c   1.000
_cell.angle_alpha   90.00
_cell.angle_beta   90.00
_cell.angle_gamma   90.00
#
_symmetry.space_group_name_H-M   'P 1'
#
loop_
_entity.id
_entity.type
_entity.pdbx_description
1 polymer ?
#
loop_
_entity_poly.entity_id
_entity_poly.type
_entity_poly.pdbx_seq_one_letter_code
_entity_poly.pdbx_strand_id
1 'polypeptide(L)' 'MFDDCDEGLDGDGFVDRLNQYVYDNHYDDKIDDIAKDWQLPRYELVKKVLDELKKEE' A
#
# COMPACT_ATOMS: atom_id res chain seq x y z
N MET A 1 15.36 23.41 -18.72
CA MET A 1 13.96 23.47 -18.30
C MET A 1 13.78 22.23 -17.44
N PHE A 2 13.62 22.39 -16.13
CA PHE A 2 13.46 21.23 -15.23
C PHE A 2 12.09 20.62 -15.52
N ASP A 3 12.10 19.54 -16.29
CA ASP A 3 10.93 18.71 -16.63
C ASP A 3 10.70 17.63 -15.55
N ASP A 4 11.53 17.59 -14.51
CA ASP A 4 11.41 16.75 -13.32
C ASP A 4 10.38 17.29 -12.32
N CYS A 5 9.28 17.87 -12.82
CA CYS A 5 8.08 17.89 -12.00
C CYS A 5 7.51 16.47 -12.09
N ASP A 6 8.13 15.55 -11.34
CA ASP A 6 7.54 14.28 -10.92
C ASP A 6 6.10 14.63 -10.57
N GLU A 7 5.13 14.23 -11.42
CA GLU A 7 3.71 14.32 -11.09
C GLU A 7 3.57 13.53 -9.80
N GLY A 8 3.64 14.25 -8.69
CA GLY A 8 3.70 13.65 -7.37
C GLY A 8 2.51 12.72 -7.25
N LEU A 9 2.71 11.54 -6.66
CA LEU A 9 1.73 10.44 -6.64
C LEU A 9 0.28 10.90 -6.76
N ASP A 10 -0.25 10.88 -7.98
CA ASP A 10 -1.68 11.05 -8.21
C ASP A 10 -2.44 10.05 -7.36
N GLY A 11 -3.72 10.33 -7.08
CA GLY A 11 -4.55 9.44 -6.26
C GLY A 11 -4.43 7.98 -6.67
N ASP A 12 -4.45 7.69 -7.96
CA ASP A 12 -4.21 6.35 -8.53
C ASP A 12 -2.79 5.81 -8.31
N GLY A 13 -1.76 6.65 -8.43
CA GLY A 13 -0.38 6.26 -8.18
C GLY A 13 -0.13 5.90 -6.70
N PHE A 14 -0.68 6.67 -5.77
CA PHE A 14 -0.66 6.33 -4.35
C PHE A 14 -1.36 5.00 -4.09
N VAL A 15 -2.49 4.80 -4.78
CA VAL A 15 -3.29 3.58 -4.68
C VAL A 15 -2.53 2.35 -5.16
N ASP A 16 -1.85 2.44 -6.29
CA ASP A 16 -1.07 1.33 -6.83
C ASP A 16 0.09 0.95 -5.91
N ARG A 17 0.84 1.95 -5.42
CA ARG A 17 1.93 1.72 -4.46
C ARG A 17 1.46 1.11 -3.15
N LEU A 18 0.30 1.54 -2.63
CA LEU A 18 -0.30 0.94 -1.44
C LEU A 18 -0.65 -0.54 -1.68
N ASN A 19 -1.26 -0.85 -2.82
CA ASN A 19 -1.61 -2.24 -3.15
C ASN A 19 -0.37 -3.10 -3.33
N GLN A 20 0.67 -2.58 -4.00
CA GLN A 20 1.96 -3.26 -4.14
C GLN A 20 2.62 -3.53 -2.79
N TYR A 21 2.64 -2.54 -1.88
CA TYR A 21 3.20 -2.72 -0.54
C TYR A 21 2.49 -3.84 0.22
N VAL A 22 1.15 -3.85 0.19
CA VAL A 22 0.35 -4.88 0.86
C VAL A 22 0.57 -6.25 0.21
N TYR A 23 0.72 -6.30 -1.11
CA TYR A 23 1.05 -7.53 -1.81
C TYR A 23 2.44 -8.05 -1.45
N ASP A 24 3.46 -7.20 -1.42
CA ASP A 24 4.82 -7.66 -1.14
C ASP A 24 5.00 -8.16 0.31
N ASN A 25 4.32 -7.52 1.28
CA ASN A 25 4.51 -7.79 2.70
C ASN A 25 3.47 -8.73 3.33
N HIS A 26 2.25 -8.75 2.79
CA HIS A 26 1.10 -9.43 3.40
C HIS A 26 0.40 -10.42 2.46
N TYR A 27 1.13 -10.90 1.46
CA TYR A 27 0.71 -12.05 0.65
C TYR A 27 0.75 -13.34 1.48
N ASP A 28 -0.26 -14.18 1.32
CA ASP A 28 -0.39 -15.46 2.00
C ASP A 28 -0.40 -16.60 0.97
N ASP A 29 0.74 -17.27 0.84
CA ASP A 29 0.95 -18.41 -0.06
C ASP A 29 -0.05 -19.57 0.14
N LYS A 30 -0.72 -19.67 1.29
CA LYS A 30 -1.68 -20.76 1.55
C LYS A 30 -3.00 -20.54 0.82
N ILE A 31 -3.38 -19.28 0.61
CA ILE A 31 -4.60 -18.90 -0.07
C ILE A 31 -4.33 -18.31 -1.45
N ASP A 32 -3.06 -18.19 -1.84
CA ASP A 32 -2.58 -17.62 -3.11
C ASP A 32 -3.07 -16.17 -3.31
N ASP A 33 -3.25 -15.43 -2.21
CA ASP A 33 -3.89 -14.12 -2.19
C ASP A 33 -3.41 -13.30 -0.98
N ILE A 34 -3.79 -12.03 -0.92
CA ILE A 34 -3.59 -11.16 0.23
C ILE A 34 -4.28 -11.76 1.46
N ALA A 35 -3.58 -11.79 2.59
CA ALA A 35 -4.12 -12.23 3.86
C ALA A 35 -5.47 -11.54 4.16
N LYS A 36 -6.46 -12.29 4.63
CA LYS A 36 -7.84 -11.78 4.84
C LYS A 36 -7.91 -10.54 5.75
N ASP A 37 -6.99 -10.43 6.70
CA ASP A 37 -6.84 -9.28 7.59
C ASP A 37 -6.39 -7.98 6.88
N TRP A 38 -5.93 -8.09 5.64
CA TRP A 38 -5.44 -7.02 4.78
C TRP A 38 -6.38 -6.73 3.60
N GLN A 39 -7.43 -7.53 3.40
CA GLN A 39 -8.50 -7.28 2.44
C GLN A 39 -9.51 -6.24 2.98
N LEU A 40 -9.00 -5.07 3.36
CA LEU A 40 -9.76 -3.99 3.99
C LEU A 40 -10.18 -2.90 2.98
N PRO A 41 -11.24 -2.12 3.28
CA PRO A 41 -11.55 -0.93 2.49
C PRO A 41 -10.39 0.07 2.54
N ARG A 42 -10.23 0.81 1.44
CA ARG A 42 -9.09 1.71 1.18
C ARG A 42 -8.64 2.54 2.38
N TYR A 43 -9.60 3.17 3.05
CA TYR A 43 -9.35 4.05 4.19
C TYR A 43 -8.76 3.31 5.40
N GLU A 44 -9.28 2.12 5.71
CA GLU A 44 -8.79 1.29 6.81
C GLU A 44 -7.46 0.63 6.45
N LEU A 45 -7.26 0.26 5.18
CA LEU A 45 -5.99 -0.25 4.68
C LEU A 45 -4.86 0.78 4.85
N VAL A 46 -5.09 2.03 4.43
CA VAL A 46 -4.11 3.12 4.59
C VAL A 46 -3.76 3.34 6.06
N LYS A 47 -4.76 3.36 6.96
CA LYS A 47 -4.50 3.51 8.39
C LYS A 47 -3.66 2.36 8.95
N LYS A 48 -3.97 1.12 8.54
CA LYS A 48 -3.29 -0.07 9.02
C LYS A 48 -1.84 -0.10 8.55
N VAL A 49 -1.58 0.22 7.27
CA VAL A 49 -0.22 0.40 6.74
C VAL A 49 0.50 1.54 7.49
N LEU A 50 -0.16 2.67 7.73
CA LEU A 50 0.46 3.77 8.47
C LEU A 50 0.81 3.39 9.92
N ASP A 51 -0.04 2.60 10.58
CA ASP A 51 0.21 2.09 11.94
C ASP A 51 1.36 1.08 11.97
N GLU A 52 1.48 0.23 10.95
CA GLU A 52 2.61 -0.68 10.75
C GLU A 52 3.92 0.11 10.56
N LEU A 53 3.96 1.04 9.61
CA LEU A 53 5.14 1.86 9.34
C LEU A 53 5.61 2.67 10.56
N LYS A 54 4.67 3.14 11.40
CA LYS A 54 5.00 3.85 12.64
C LYS A 54 5.57 2.96 13.74
N LYS A 55 5.35 1.65 13.67
CA LYS A 55 5.91 0.68 14.62
C LYS A 55 7.28 0.18 14.18
N GLU A 56 7.64 0.38 12.91
CA GLU A 56 8.95 0.03 12.37
C GLU A 56 10.00 1.15 12.56
N GLU A 57 9.60 2.34 13.03
CA GLU A 57 10.50 3.41 13.55
C GLU A 57 10.82 3.24 15.04
#